data_AF-A0A0B0PD65-F1
#
_entry.id   AF-A0A0B0PD65-F1
#
_cell.length_a   1.000
_cell.length_b   1.000
_cell.length_c   1.000
_cell.angle_alpha   90.00
_cell.angle_beta   90.00
_cell.angle_gamma   90.00
#
_symmetry.space_group_name_H-M   'P 1'
#
loop_
_entity.id
_entity.type
_entity.pdbx_description
1 polymer ?
#
loop_
_entity_poly.entity_id
_entity_poly.type
_entity_poly.pdbx_seq_one_letter_code
_entity_poly.pdbx_strand_id
1 'polypeptide(L)'
;MEDLDDGSTNKKPWPLLSRGDFLSTQMENWVHKDSPFPLAVVAGSNRLESISEETVATDKKHDLLTNFIPTLRSGEWSDIGGRPYMEDTHILFPSMVSLLVANAGDSRAVLSRCGTAIEMSKDHRPCCMKERRRIESLGGFIDDGYLNGQLGVTRALGNWHLEGMKEMGERIGPLSAEPELKMITLTKEDEFLIIGSDGIWDVFTSQNAVDFTRRRLQEHNDVKLCCREMVGEAIKRGATDNLTVVLVSFHLEPPLPSIIQRARFRRSISAEGLQSLKCLLEG
;
A
#
# COMPACT_ATOMS: atom_id res chain seq x y z
N MET A 1 58.02 5.51 -31.62
CA MET A 1 57.41 5.85 -32.91
C MET A 1 55.98 5.37 -32.82
N GLU A 2 55.07 6.31 -33.02
CA GLU A 2 53.61 6.18 -33.02
C GLU A 2 53.17 5.05 -34.00
N ASP A 3 52.01 4.40 -33.89
CA ASP A 3 50.69 4.98 -34.10
C ASP A 3 49.54 4.08 -33.60
N LEU A 4 48.41 4.76 -33.41
CA LEU A 4 47.05 4.35 -33.00
C LEU A 4 46.22 3.72 -34.15
N ASP A 5 45.01 3.30 -33.76
CA ASP A 5 43.79 3.00 -34.56
C ASP A 5 43.72 1.65 -35.29
N ASP A 6 42.59 0.95 -35.45
CA ASP A 6 41.15 1.19 -35.19
C ASP A 6 40.44 -0.18 -35.41
N GLY A 7 39.32 -0.45 -34.72
CA GLY A 7 38.21 -1.10 -35.44
C GLY A 7 37.59 -2.41 -34.93
N SER A 8 36.39 -2.22 -34.37
CA SER A 8 35.20 -3.05 -34.59
C SER A 8 35.07 -4.37 -33.80
N THR A 9 34.46 -4.26 -32.61
CA THR A 9 33.74 -5.37 -31.97
C THR A 9 32.43 -5.63 -32.69
N ASN A 10 32.33 -6.81 -33.31
CA ASN A 10 31.14 -7.31 -34.00
C ASN A 10 30.05 -7.71 -32.99
N LYS A 11 29.18 -6.78 -32.60
CA LYS A 11 27.94 -7.08 -31.86
C LYS A 11 26.84 -7.43 -32.86
N LYS A 12 26.39 -8.69 -32.85
CA LYS A 12 25.20 -9.13 -33.59
C LYS A 12 23.95 -8.42 -33.03
N PRO A 13 23.08 -7.83 -33.86
CA PRO A 13 21.86 -7.18 -33.40
C PRO A 13 20.80 -8.23 -33.02
N TRP A 14 20.10 -7.98 -31.92
CA TRP A 14 18.92 -8.72 -31.51
C TRP A 14 17.75 -8.34 -32.43
N PRO A 15 16.84 -9.27 -32.77
CA PRO A 15 15.71 -8.94 -33.62
C PRO A 15 14.75 -8.00 -32.87
N LEU A 16 14.45 -6.87 -33.52
CA LEU A 16 13.40 -5.95 -33.13
C LEU A 16 12.05 -6.68 -33.31
N LEU A 17 11.44 -7.14 -32.22
CA LEU A 17 10.01 -7.44 -32.19
C LEU A 17 9.26 -6.17 -31.77
N SER A 18 8.32 -5.79 -32.62
CA SER A 18 7.43 -4.64 -32.51
C SER A 18 6.49 -4.71 -31.29
N ARG A 19 6.21 -3.54 -30.73
CA ARG A 19 5.15 -3.25 -29.75
C ARG A 19 3.80 -3.88 -30.16
N GLY A 20 3.21 -4.62 -29.23
CA GLY A 20 1.87 -5.23 -29.34
C GLY A 20 1.96 -6.73 -29.11
N ASP A 21 1.07 -7.27 -28.29
CA ASP A 21 0.89 -8.71 -28.02
C ASP A 21 1.78 -9.33 -26.93
N PHE A 22 1.51 -8.95 -25.66
CA PHE A 22 1.75 -9.87 -24.54
C PHE A 22 0.87 -9.58 -23.30
N LEU A 23 -0.44 -9.34 -23.46
CA LEU A 23 -1.36 -9.20 -22.31
C LEU A 23 -2.83 -9.62 -22.59
N SER A 24 -3.09 -10.58 -23.47
CA SER A 24 -4.48 -11.01 -23.76
C SER A 24 -4.79 -12.49 -23.59
N THR A 25 -3.98 -13.28 -22.86
CA THR A 25 -4.23 -14.73 -22.82
C THR A 25 -4.10 -15.38 -21.45
N GLN A 26 -4.62 -14.76 -20.37
CA GLN A 26 -4.92 -15.48 -19.12
C GLN A 26 -6.12 -14.95 -18.30
N MET A 27 -7.02 -14.12 -18.85
CA MET A 27 -8.19 -13.61 -18.11
C MET A 27 -9.57 -14.12 -18.58
N GLU A 28 -9.65 -14.98 -19.59
CA GLU A 28 -10.96 -15.39 -20.18
C GLU A 28 -11.54 -16.73 -19.69
N ASN A 29 -10.99 -17.37 -18.65
CA ASN A 29 -11.46 -18.70 -18.22
C ASN A 29 -12.36 -18.75 -16.96
N TRP A 30 -12.90 -17.62 -16.49
CA TRP A 30 -13.74 -17.62 -15.28
C TRP A 30 -15.18 -17.11 -15.44
N VAL A 31 -15.65 -16.92 -16.67
CA VAL A 31 -17.06 -16.61 -16.92
C VAL A 31 -17.60 -17.60 -17.94
N HIS A 32 -18.16 -18.71 -17.47
CA HIS A 32 -19.32 -19.38 -18.07
C HIS A 32 -19.65 -20.65 -17.28
N LYS A 33 -20.73 -20.59 -16.51
CA LYS A 33 -21.64 -21.72 -16.32
C LYS A 33 -23.03 -21.16 -16.00
N ASP A 34 -23.79 -20.99 -17.08
CA ASP A 34 -25.23 -20.70 -17.06
C ASP A 34 -26.03 -21.89 -16.50
N SER A 35 -27.15 -21.60 -15.84
CA SER A 35 -28.44 -22.22 -16.17
C SER A 35 -29.62 -21.48 -15.49
N PRO A 36 -30.84 -21.57 -16.05
CA PRO A 36 -31.70 -20.39 -16.29
C PRO A 36 -33.10 -20.50 -15.66
N PHE A 37 -33.84 -19.39 -15.47
CA PHE A 37 -35.31 -19.38 -15.55
C PHE A 37 -35.86 -18.00 -15.99
N PRO A 38 -37.00 -17.95 -16.71
CA PRO A 38 -37.27 -16.94 -17.74
C PRO A 38 -38.19 -15.79 -17.31
N LEU A 39 -38.02 -14.63 -17.98
CA LEU A 39 -38.99 -13.53 -17.98
C LEU A 39 -40.28 -13.93 -18.70
N ALA A 40 -41.41 -13.75 -18.03
CA ALA A 40 -42.72 -13.64 -18.66
C ALA A 40 -43.19 -12.18 -18.61
N VAL A 41 -43.42 -11.61 -19.79
CA VAL A 41 -44.10 -10.33 -20.02
C VAL A 41 -45.60 -10.58 -20.02
N VAL A 42 -46.36 -9.85 -19.21
CA VAL A 42 -47.81 -9.68 -19.41
C VAL A 42 -48.16 -8.21 -19.23
N ALA A 43 -48.75 -7.65 -20.28
CA ALA A 43 -49.34 -6.32 -20.32
C ALA A 43 -50.73 -6.30 -19.67
N GLY A 44 -51.10 -5.18 -19.04
CA GLY A 44 -52.44 -4.97 -18.51
C GLY A 44 -52.68 -3.53 -18.04
N SER A 45 -53.49 -2.81 -18.82
CA SER A 45 -54.00 -1.46 -18.58
C SER A 45 -54.94 -1.39 -17.36
N ASN A 46 -54.93 -0.28 -16.59
CA ASN A 46 -56.09 0.61 -16.36
C ASN A 46 -55.92 1.58 -15.16
N ARG A 47 -56.25 2.85 -15.46
CA ARG A 47 -56.97 3.90 -14.69
C ARG A 47 -56.67 4.19 -13.20
N LEU A 48 -56.49 5.50 -12.99
CA LEU A 48 -56.52 6.29 -11.75
C LEU A 48 -57.75 6.06 -10.88
N GLU A 49 -57.55 6.00 -9.56
CA GLU A 49 -58.40 6.59 -8.52
C GLU A 49 -57.58 6.82 -7.23
N SER A 50 -58.12 7.64 -6.32
CA SER A 50 -57.43 8.61 -5.46
C SER A 50 -57.53 8.34 -3.94
N ILE A 51 -56.63 8.96 -3.15
CA ILE A 51 -56.69 9.25 -1.69
C ILE A 51 -56.36 8.03 -0.78
N SER A 52 -55.61 8.05 0.33
CA SER A 52 -55.11 9.05 1.30
C SER A 52 -53.82 8.56 2.01
N GLU A 53 -53.09 9.53 2.57
CA GLU A 53 -52.11 9.51 3.68
C GLU A 53 -52.03 8.22 4.54
N GLU A 54 -50.82 7.67 4.74
CA GLU A 54 -49.93 7.96 5.88
C GLU A 54 -48.95 6.77 6.09
N THR A 55 -47.68 7.11 6.33
CA THR A 55 -46.71 6.29 7.10
C THR A 55 -46.11 5.03 6.47
N VAL A 56 -45.29 5.14 5.41
CA VAL A 56 -44.05 4.33 5.26
C VAL A 56 -43.05 5.08 4.36
N ALA A 57 -42.63 6.28 4.76
CA ALA A 57 -41.62 7.06 4.05
C ALA A 57 -40.34 7.22 4.89
N THR A 58 -39.84 6.13 5.48
CA THR A 58 -38.59 6.17 6.27
C THR A 58 -37.58 5.08 5.99
N ASP A 59 -37.81 4.16 5.03
CA ASP A 59 -36.87 3.03 4.87
C ASP A 59 -36.38 2.74 3.44
N LYS A 60 -36.59 3.68 2.50
CA LYS A 60 -36.03 3.56 1.13
C LYS A 60 -35.35 4.81 0.59
N LYS A 61 -35.25 5.88 1.39
CA LYS A 61 -34.54 7.12 1.02
C LYS A 61 -33.14 7.23 1.61
N HIS A 62 -32.72 6.31 2.48
CA HIS A 62 -31.40 6.35 3.10
C HIS A 62 -30.29 5.67 2.28
N ASP A 63 -30.66 4.94 1.21
CA ASP A 63 -29.73 4.14 0.40
C ASP A 63 -29.34 4.78 -0.95
N LEU A 64 -29.78 6.01 -1.22
CA LEU A 64 -29.55 6.70 -2.51
C LEU A 64 -28.79 8.04 -2.37
N LEU A 65 -28.19 8.33 -1.21
CA LEU A 65 -27.51 9.60 -0.92
C LEU A 65 -26.03 9.51 -0.50
N THR A 66 -25.35 8.38 -0.65
CA THR A 66 -23.92 8.26 -0.25
C THR A 66 -23.05 7.52 -1.26
N ASN A 67 -23.15 7.86 -2.54
CA ASN A 67 -22.11 7.48 -3.50
C ASN A 67 -20.92 8.43 -3.30
N PHE A 68 -20.04 8.11 -2.34
CA PHE A 68 -18.76 8.79 -2.24
C PHE A 68 -17.99 8.53 -3.54
N ILE A 69 -17.69 9.60 -4.27
CA ILE A 69 -16.85 9.56 -5.46
C ILE A 69 -15.55 10.27 -5.06
N PRO A 70 -14.44 9.54 -4.86
CA PRO A 70 -13.17 10.15 -4.51
C PRO A 70 -12.64 10.98 -5.67
N THR A 71 -11.97 12.08 -5.35
CA THR A 71 -11.19 12.85 -6.32
C THR A 71 -9.72 12.55 -6.11
N LEU A 72 -9.10 11.88 -7.08
CA LEU A 72 -7.72 11.41 -6.96
C LEU A 72 -6.72 12.52 -7.30
N ARG A 73 -5.81 12.78 -6.35
CA ARG A 73 -4.58 13.56 -6.59
C ARG A 73 -3.39 12.76 -6.08
N SER A 74 -2.39 12.55 -6.91
CA SER A 74 -1.19 11.80 -6.51
C SER A 74 0.08 12.64 -6.60
N GLY A 75 1.04 12.31 -5.74
CA GLY A 75 2.41 12.76 -5.84
C GLY A 75 3.35 11.62 -5.46
N GLU A 76 4.57 11.71 -5.97
CA GLU A 76 5.64 10.76 -5.68
C GLU A 76 6.95 11.52 -5.43
N TRP A 77 7.83 10.90 -4.64
CA TRP A 77 9.22 11.34 -4.51
C TRP A 77 10.12 10.14 -4.22
N SER A 78 11.28 10.13 -4.86
CA SER A 78 12.31 9.12 -4.63
C SER A 78 13.68 9.76 -4.42
N ASP A 79 14.41 9.26 -3.44
CA ASP A 79 15.84 9.49 -3.23
C ASP A 79 16.54 8.14 -3.31
N ILE A 80 17.01 7.81 -4.51
CA ILE A 80 17.59 6.51 -4.85
C ILE A 80 19.11 6.68 -4.78
N GLY A 81 19.69 6.19 -3.68
CA GLY A 81 21.13 6.07 -3.51
C GLY A 81 21.72 4.96 -4.39
N GLY A 82 22.70 4.20 -3.87
CA GLY A 82 23.48 3.26 -4.68
C GLY A 82 22.83 1.93 -5.08
N ARG A 83 21.59 1.61 -4.68
CA ARG A 83 20.95 0.34 -5.12
C ARG A 83 20.18 0.55 -6.43
N PRO A 84 20.28 -0.38 -7.39
CA PRO A 84 19.67 -0.23 -8.71
C PRO A 84 18.21 -0.72 -8.83
N TYR A 85 17.64 -1.35 -7.78
CA TYR A 85 16.29 -1.92 -7.83
C TYR A 85 15.54 -1.71 -6.50
N MET A 86 14.21 -1.62 -6.61
CA MET A 86 13.26 -1.47 -5.50
C MET A 86 12.18 -2.55 -5.64
N GLU A 87 11.60 -2.97 -4.52
CA GLU A 87 10.50 -3.94 -4.52
C GLU A 87 9.17 -3.32 -5.00
N ASP A 88 8.32 -4.16 -5.58
CA ASP A 88 7.12 -3.70 -6.26
C ASP A 88 5.89 -3.68 -5.34
N THR A 89 5.19 -2.55 -5.30
CA THR A 89 3.83 -2.43 -4.75
C THR A 89 2.92 -1.90 -5.86
N HIS A 90 1.84 -2.63 -6.16
CA HIS A 90 0.86 -2.24 -7.18
C HIS A 90 -0.47 -1.83 -6.53
N ILE A 91 -1.06 -0.75 -7.02
CA ILE A 91 -2.43 -0.35 -6.70
C ILE A 91 -3.30 -0.48 -7.94
N LEU A 92 -4.45 -1.10 -7.77
CA LEU A 92 -5.53 -1.04 -8.74
C LEU A 92 -6.76 -0.41 -8.08
N PHE A 93 -7.43 0.47 -8.82
CA PHE A 93 -8.77 0.96 -8.51
C PHE A 93 -9.77 0.19 -9.39
N PRO A 94 -10.24 -1.00 -8.97
CA PRO A 94 -11.17 -1.80 -9.79
C PRO A 94 -12.53 -1.12 -9.98
N SER A 95 -12.88 -0.15 -9.12
CA SER A 95 -14.01 0.75 -9.29
C SER A 95 -13.67 2.11 -8.66
N MET A 96 -14.45 3.16 -8.96
CA MET A 96 -14.26 4.49 -8.35
C MET A 96 -14.34 4.47 -6.82
N VAL A 97 -14.84 3.40 -6.19
CA VAL A 97 -15.04 3.33 -4.73
C VAL A 97 -14.24 2.19 -4.10
N SER A 98 -13.58 1.32 -4.87
CA SER A 98 -12.87 0.16 -4.32
C SER A 98 -11.36 0.37 -4.39
N LEU A 99 -10.67 0.20 -3.26
CA LEU A 99 -9.22 0.22 -3.17
C LEU A 99 -8.71 -1.21 -2.97
N LEU A 100 -7.89 -1.70 -3.90
CA LEU A 100 -7.19 -2.98 -3.79
C LEU A 100 -5.69 -2.73 -3.66
N VAL A 101 -5.11 -3.23 -2.56
CA VAL A 101 -3.66 -3.24 -2.34
C VAL A 101 -3.16 -4.67 -2.48
N ALA A 102 -2.12 -4.84 -3.30
CA ALA A 102 -1.40 -6.09 -3.49
C ALA A 102 0.06 -5.88 -3.06
N ASN A 103 0.52 -6.62 -2.04
CA ASN A 103 1.89 -6.49 -1.54
C ASN A 103 2.67 -7.80 -1.66
N ALA A 104 3.87 -7.72 -2.25
CA ALA A 104 4.81 -8.83 -2.36
C ALA A 104 6.24 -8.32 -2.09
N GLY A 105 6.54 -8.09 -0.82
CA GLY A 105 7.79 -7.47 -0.38
C GLY A 105 7.65 -6.84 0.99
N ASP A 106 8.61 -6.01 1.37
CA ASP A 106 8.65 -5.27 2.64
C ASP A 106 8.37 -3.77 2.52
N SER A 107 7.97 -3.33 1.33
CA SER A 107 7.20 -2.09 1.18
C SER A 107 5.85 -2.15 1.91
N ARG A 108 5.31 -0.98 2.25
CA ARG A 108 4.04 -0.88 2.99
C ARG A 108 3.12 0.20 2.43
N ALA A 109 1.83 -0.09 2.47
CA ALA A 109 0.73 0.83 2.16
C ALA A 109 -0.12 1.08 3.42
N VAL A 110 -0.38 2.35 3.73
CA VAL A 110 -1.12 2.80 4.92
C VAL A 110 -2.16 3.84 4.52
N LEU A 111 -3.42 3.55 4.80
CA LEU A 111 -4.55 4.45 4.59
C LEU A 111 -4.76 5.34 5.81
N SER A 112 -5.00 6.63 5.60
CA SER A 112 -5.55 7.51 6.63
C SER A 112 -7.07 7.53 6.57
N ARG A 113 -7.72 7.21 7.69
CA ARG A 113 -9.17 7.39 7.88
C ARG A 113 -9.41 8.25 9.10
N CYS A 114 -9.95 9.45 8.91
CA CYS A 114 -10.13 10.45 9.97
C CYS A 114 -8.85 10.68 10.82
N GLY A 115 -7.68 10.70 10.19
CA GLY A 115 -6.38 10.82 10.86
C GLY A 115 -5.89 9.58 11.59
N THR A 116 -6.58 8.44 11.49
CA THR A 116 -6.10 7.15 12.03
C THR A 116 -5.47 6.32 10.92
N ALA A 117 -4.29 5.76 11.19
CA ALA A 117 -3.62 4.86 10.26
C ALA A 117 -4.28 3.48 10.22
N ILE A 118 -4.60 3.03 9.02
CA ILE A 118 -5.10 1.69 8.70
C ILE A 118 -4.09 1.03 7.77
N GLU A 119 -3.40 -0.01 8.25
CA GLU A 119 -2.43 -0.75 7.46
C GLU A 119 -3.14 -1.55 6.35
N MET A 120 -2.85 -1.20 5.10
CA MET A 120 -3.43 -1.85 3.92
C MET A 120 -2.59 -3.02 3.40
N SER A 121 -1.32 -3.07 3.79
CA SER A 121 -0.45 -4.24 3.60
C SER A 121 0.33 -4.57 4.87
N LYS A 122 0.94 -5.75 4.88
CA LYS A 122 1.91 -6.18 5.89
C LYS A 122 3.22 -6.50 5.19
N ASP A 123 4.33 -6.10 5.79
CA ASP A 123 5.66 -6.38 5.28
C ASP A 123 5.93 -7.89 5.31
N HIS A 124 6.53 -8.41 4.25
CA HIS A 124 6.91 -9.80 4.14
C HIS A 124 8.38 -9.99 4.50
N ARG A 125 8.71 -9.79 5.78
CA ARG A 125 10.09 -9.91 6.30
C ARG A 125 10.34 -11.27 7.00
N PRO A 126 11.60 -11.75 7.07
CA PRO A 126 11.98 -12.98 7.77
C PRO A 126 11.62 -13.06 9.26
N CYS A 127 11.42 -11.91 9.92
CA CYS A 127 10.96 -11.83 11.30
C CYS A 127 9.45 -12.11 11.47
N CYS A 128 8.67 -12.11 10.38
CA CYS A 128 7.25 -12.37 10.42
C CYS A 128 6.95 -13.85 10.66
N MET A 129 6.30 -14.18 11.79
CA MET A 129 6.02 -15.56 12.18
C MET A 129 5.20 -16.37 11.16
N LYS A 130 4.29 -15.71 10.43
CA LYS A 130 3.51 -16.35 9.35
C LYS A 130 4.42 -16.78 8.19
N GLU A 131 5.33 -15.90 7.78
CA GLU A 131 6.27 -16.17 6.69
C GLU A 131 7.33 -17.20 7.12
N ARG A 132 7.87 -17.10 8.34
CA ARG A 132 8.82 -18.08 8.86
C ARG A 132 8.26 -19.51 8.82
N ARG A 133 7.03 -19.72 9.31
CA ARG A 133 6.37 -21.05 9.27
C ARG A 133 6.19 -21.55 7.84
N ARG A 134 5.80 -20.67 6.90
CA ARG A 134 5.67 -21.01 5.47
C ARG A 134 7.01 -21.46 4.90
N ILE A 135 8.08 -20.70 5.15
CA ILE A 135 9.43 -20.98 4.67
C ILE A 135 9.94 -22.33 5.20
N GLU A 136 9.82 -22.57 6.52
CA GLU A 136 10.24 -23.82 7.16
C GLU A 136 9.46 -25.03 6.60
N SER A 137 8.16 -24.88 6.33
CA SER A 137 7.36 -25.95 5.72
C SER A 137 7.78 -26.32 4.28
N LEU A 138 8.46 -25.41 3.59
CA LEU A 138 9.00 -25.59 2.24
C LEU A 138 10.48 -26.02 2.26
N GLY A 139 11.04 -26.28 3.45
CA GLY A 139 12.43 -26.70 3.61
C GLY A 139 13.44 -25.55 3.55
N GLY A 140 12.98 -24.29 3.57
CA GLY A 140 13.85 -23.13 3.77
C GLY A 140 14.09 -22.84 5.25
N PHE A 141 14.96 -21.89 5.54
CA PHE A 141 15.29 -21.45 6.89
C PHE A 141 15.57 -19.95 6.93
N ILE A 142 15.57 -19.36 8.13
CA ILE A 142 16.00 -17.98 8.36
C ILE A 142 17.34 -18.00 9.09
N ASP A 143 18.34 -17.34 8.52
CA ASP A 143 19.68 -17.20 9.09
C ASP A 143 20.05 -15.72 9.17
N ASP A 144 20.42 -15.25 10.36
CA ASP A 144 20.72 -13.85 10.70
C ASP A 144 19.73 -12.79 10.12
N GLY A 145 18.43 -13.14 10.07
CA GLY A 145 17.41 -12.24 9.53
C GLY A 145 17.27 -12.28 8.00
N TYR A 146 17.94 -13.21 7.32
CA TYR A 146 17.87 -13.43 5.88
C TYR A 146 17.26 -14.80 5.54
N LEU A 147 16.38 -14.86 4.54
CA LEU A 147 15.87 -16.09 3.96
C LEU A 147 17.01 -16.88 3.32
N ASN A 148 17.20 -18.12 3.80
CA ASN A 148 18.31 -19.03 3.48
C ASN A 148 19.69 -18.32 3.53
N GLY A 149 19.85 -17.32 4.40
CA GLY A 149 21.08 -16.52 4.52
C GLY A 149 21.36 -15.56 3.36
N GLN A 150 20.40 -15.32 2.44
CA GLN A 150 20.65 -14.54 1.23
C GLN A 150 19.74 -13.31 1.05
N LEU A 151 18.46 -13.38 1.42
CA LEU A 151 17.49 -12.31 1.12
C LEU A 151 16.83 -11.73 2.37
N GLY A 152 16.80 -10.39 2.47
CA GLY A 152 16.13 -9.68 3.58
C GLY A 152 14.61 -9.73 3.53
N VAL A 153 14.04 -10.32 2.47
CA VAL A 153 12.59 -10.46 2.25
C VAL A 153 12.20 -11.90 1.99
N THR A 154 10.91 -12.17 2.20
CA THR A 154 10.33 -13.52 2.07
C THR A 154 9.41 -13.66 0.87
N ARG A 155 9.05 -12.54 0.24
CA ARG A 155 8.31 -12.47 -1.01
C ARG A 155 8.93 -11.44 -1.92
N ALA A 156 9.10 -11.77 -3.20
CA ALA A 156 9.62 -10.87 -4.21
C ALA A 156 9.31 -11.37 -5.62
N LEU A 157 9.05 -10.44 -6.53
CA LEU A 157 9.14 -10.69 -7.97
C LEU A 157 10.61 -10.80 -8.39
N GLY A 158 10.92 -11.55 -9.46
CA GLY A 158 12.32 -11.71 -9.90
C GLY A 158 13.14 -12.70 -9.07
N ASN A 159 14.40 -12.39 -8.76
CA ASN A 159 15.37 -13.26 -8.04
C ASN A 159 15.54 -14.68 -8.60
N TRP A 160 15.26 -14.88 -9.90
CA TRP A 160 15.36 -16.20 -10.57
C TRP A 160 16.78 -16.78 -10.63
N HIS A 161 17.79 -15.93 -10.46
CA HIS A 161 19.20 -16.32 -10.46
C HIS A 161 19.64 -16.97 -9.14
N LEU A 162 18.80 -16.95 -8.10
CA LEU A 162 19.11 -17.56 -6.81
C LEU A 162 18.59 -19.00 -6.78
N GLU A 163 19.53 -19.95 -6.82
CA GLU A 163 19.22 -21.38 -6.79
C GLU A 163 18.51 -21.76 -5.48
N GLY A 164 17.47 -22.57 -5.59
CA GLY A 164 16.70 -23.06 -4.44
C GLY A 164 15.77 -22.04 -3.77
N MET A 165 15.63 -20.82 -4.34
CA MET A 165 14.71 -19.81 -3.81
C MET A 165 13.30 -19.91 -4.39
N LYS A 166 13.19 -20.20 -5.69
CA LYS A 166 11.92 -20.28 -6.42
C LYS A 166 11.64 -21.70 -6.89
N GLU A 167 10.47 -21.90 -7.50
CA GLU A 167 10.02 -23.21 -7.99
C GLU A 167 11.10 -23.86 -8.88
N MET A 168 11.53 -25.05 -8.48
CA MET A 168 12.50 -25.88 -9.22
C MET A 168 11.87 -27.25 -9.43
N GLY A 169 11.35 -27.49 -10.63
CA GLY A 169 10.60 -28.71 -10.95
C GLY A 169 9.28 -28.77 -10.19
N GLU A 170 9.03 -29.86 -9.45
CA GLU A 170 7.79 -30.08 -8.68
C GLU A 170 7.80 -29.42 -7.28
N ARG A 171 8.91 -28.82 -6.85
CA ARG A 171 9.06 -28.25 -5.50
C ARG A 171 8.87 -26.74 -5.52
N ILE A 172 7.91 -26.25 -4.72
CA ILE A 172 7.69 -24.82 -4.48
C ILE A 172 8.83 -24.29 -3.59
N GLY A 173 9.51 -23.22 -4.04
CA GLY A 173 10.60 -22.60 -3.30
C GLY A 173 10.12 -21.70 -2.13
N PRO A 174 10.99 -21.40 -1.15
CA PRO A 174 10.62 -20.62 0.03
C PRO A 174 10.39 -19.12 -0.26
N LEU A 175 10.93 -18.57 -1.36
CA LEU A 175 10.65 -17.20 -1.81
C LEU A 175 9.38 -17.19 -2.67
N SER A 176 8.32 -16.54 -2.17
CA SER A 176 7.05 -16.48 -2.91
C SER A 176 6.96 -15.23 -3.79
N ALA A 177 6.34 -15.37 -4.98
CA ALA A 177 5.93 -14.23 -5.81
C ALA A 177 4.45 -13.85 -5.59
N GLU A 178 3.73 -14.61 -4.75
CA GLU A 178 2.30 -14.42 -4.51
C GLU A 178 2.05 -13.22 -3.58
N PRO A 179 1.32 -12.19 -4.03
CA PRO A 179 1.03 -11.03 -3.20
C PRO A 179 -0.04 -11.33 -2.13
N GLU A 180 0.05 -10.68 -0.97
CA GLU A 180 -1.08 -10.56 -0.06
C GLU A 180 -2.01 -9.44 -0.55
N LEU A 181 -3.29 -9.76 -0.72
CA LEU A 181 -4.31 -8.84 -1.22
C LEU A 181 -5.19 -8.34 -0.09
N LYS A 182 -5.45 -7.02 -0.08
CA LYS A 182 -6.47 -6.41 0.80
C LYS A 182 -7.33 -5.44 0.00
N MET A 183 -8.63 -5.67 0.02
CA MET A 183 -9.62 -4.81 -0.62
C MET A 183 -10.48 -4.12 0.43
N ILE A 184 -10.76 -2.84 0.23
CA ILE A 184 -11.76 -2.08 0.99
C ILE A 184 -12.61 -1.22 0.06
N THR A 185 -13.79 -0.85 0.53
CA THR A 185 -14.59 0.23 -0.06
C THR A 185 -14.21 1.55 0.60
N LEU A 186 -13.80 2.51 -0.22
CA LEU A 186 -13.51 3.88 0.17
C LEU A 186 -14.78 4.60 0.61
N THR A 187 -14.60 5.44 1.60
CA THR A 187 -15.64 6.22 2.27
C THR A 187 -15.19 7.68 2.34
N LYS A 188 -16.11 8.61 2.62
CA LYS A 188 -15.76 10.04 2.72
C LYS A 188 -14.81 10.35 3.88
N GLU A 189 -14.64 9.40 4.80
CA GLU A 189 -13.73 9.43 5.93
C GLU A 189 -12.28 9.09 5.55
N ASP A 190 -12.07 8.48 4.37
CA ASP A 190 -10.75 8.09 3.87
C ASP A 190 -10.03 9.28 3.24
N GLU A 191 -9.00 9.77 3.91
CA GLU A 191 -8.36 11.03 3.55
C GLU A 191 -7.33 10.83 2.42
N PHE A 192 -6.42 9.88 2.58
CA PHE A 192 -5.33 9.60 1.64
C PHE A 192 -4.68 8.23 1.92
N LEU A 193 -3.95 7.70 0.95
CA LEU A 193 -3.12 6.50 1.03
C LEU A 193 -1.63 6.87 0.88
N ILE A 194 -0.80 6.39 1.78
CA ILE A 194 0.67 6.47 1.71
C ILE A 194 1.20 5.10 1.30
N ILE A 195 2.07 5.05 0.30
CA ILE A 195 2.91 3.89 0.00
C ILE A 195 4.36 4.30 0.19
N GLY A 196 5.17 3.47 0.82
CA GLY A 196 6.60 3.72 0.91
C GLY A 196 7.43 2.44 0.82
N SER A 197 8.70 2.60 0.45
CA SER A 197 9.72 1.57 0.63
C SER A 197 10.06 1.38 2.12
N ASP A 198 10.73 0.29 2.43
CA ASP A 198 11.31 0.02 3.75
C ASP A 198 12.12 1.20 4.31
N GLY A 199 12.90 1.89 3.50
CA GLY A 199 13.67 3.06 3.94
C GLY A 199 12.81 4.18 4.55
N ILE A 200 11.54 4.32 4.14
CA ILE A 200 10.57 5.20 4.81
C ILE A 200 10.07 4.58 6.12
N TRP A 201 9.63 3.32 6.07
CA TRP A 201 8.97 2.65 7.19
C TRP A 201 9.91 2.24 8.33
N ASP A 202 11.21 2.16 8.06
CA ASP A 202 12.24 1.90 9.05
C ASP A 202 12.39 3.09 10.03
N VAL A 203 12.06 4.31 9.57
CA VAL A 203 12.13 5.54 10.38
C VAL A 203 10.75 6.15 10.70
N PHE A 204 9.69 5.68 10.05
CA PHE A 204 8.31 6.09 10.33
C PHE A 204 7.44 4.91 10.77
N THR A 205 6.79 5.05 11.93
CA THR A 205 5.61 4.23 12.23
C THR A 205 4.43 4.64 11.33
N SER A 206 3.51 3.71 11.05
CA SER A 206 2.29 3.95 10.26
C SER A 206 1.50 5.19 10.73
N GLN A 207 1.29 5.36 12.05
CA GLN A 207 0.58 6.52 12.59
C GLN A 207 1.38 7.83 12.47
N ASN A 208 2.67 7.83 12.78
CA ASN A 208 3.52 9.01 12.61
C ASN A 208 3.54 9.51 11.15
N ALA A 209 3.54 8.60 10.17
CA ALA A 209 3.46 8.95 8.76
C ALA A 209 2.12 9.64 8.42
N VAL A 210 1.00 9.10 8.91
CA VAL A 210 -0.32 9.72 8.76
C VAL A 210 -0.37 11.10 9.41
N ASP A 211 0.07 11.23 10.66
CA ASP A 211 0.09 12.50 11.39
C ASP A 211 0.99 13.55 10.73
N PHE A 212 2.10 13.11 10.14
CA PHE A 212 3.00 13.98 9.39
C PHE A 212 2.33 14.48 8.12
N THR A 213 1.88 13.56 7.26
CA THR A 213 1.23 13.88 5.98
C THR A 213 0.01 14.75 6.18
N ARG A 214 -0.82 14.43 7.18
CA ARG A 214 -2.04 15.18 7.47
C ARG A 214 -1.75 16.63 7.84
N ARG A 215 -0.71 16.89 8.64
CA ARG A 215 -0.27 18.25 8.99
C ARG A 215 0.22 19.02 7.76
N ARG A 216 1.03 18.40 6.90
CA ARG A 216 1.55 19.07 5.69
C ARG A 216 0.47 19.35 4.66
N LEU A 217 -0.46 18.43 4.46
CA LEU A 217 -1.64 18.69 3.65
C LEU A 217 -2.51 19.81 4.23
N GLN A 218 -2.64 19.93 5.55
CA GLN A 218 -3.34 21.07 6.18
C GLN A 218 -2.62 22.40 5.99
N GLU A 219 -1.29 22.40 5.91
CA GLU A 219 -0.48 23.62 5.73
C GLU A 219 -0.52 24.14 4.29
N HIS A 220 -0.36 23.26 3.28
CA HIS A 220 -0.18 23.68 1.89
C HIS A 220 -1.01 22.89 0.87
N ASN A 221 -1.64 21.77 1.26
CA ASN A 221 -2.51 20.93 0.42
C ASN A 221 -1.88 20.47 -0.92
N ASP A 222 -0.55 20.34 -0.97
CA ASP A 222 0.23 19.90 -2.13
C ASP A 222 0.84 18.51 -1.87
N VAL A 223 0.31 17.50 -2.56
CA VAL A 223 0.73 16.10 -2.39
C VAL A 223 2.19 15.85 -2.80
N LYS A 224 2.71 16.58 -3.80
CA LYS A 224 4.10 16.41 -4.28
C LYS A 224 5.08 17.05 -3.32
N LEU A 225 4.77 18.24 -2.82
CA LEU A 225 5.57 18.88 -1.78
C LEU A 225 5.59 18.02 -0.51
N CYS A 226 4.43 17.47 -0.11
CA CYS A 226 4.34 16.59 1.04
C CYS A 226 5.24 15.34 0.92
N CYS A 227 5.30 14.71 -0.26
CA CYS A 227 6.19 13.56 -0.51
C CYS A 227 7.67 13.92 -0.34
N ARG A 228 8.09 15.03 -0.94
CA ARG A 228 9.47 15.55 -0.81
C ARG A 228 9.85 15.84 0.63
N GLU A 229 8.94 16.47 1.37
CA GLU A 229 9.17 16.76 2.78
C GLU A 229 9.20 15.51 3.64
N MET A 230 8.37 14.51 3.35
CA MET A 230 8.39 13.22 4.05
C MET A 230 9.74 12.50 3.86
N VAL A 231 10.28 12.52 2.64
CA VAL A 231 11.62 11.98 2.35
C VAL A 231 12.70 12.79 3.07
N GLY A 232 12.65 14.12 3.03
CA GLY A 232 13.60 14.96 3.78
C GLY A 232 13.55 14.74 5.30
N GLU A 233 12.37 14.40 5.82
CA GLU A 233 12.14 14.11 7.23
C GLU A 233 12.59 12.67 7.58
N ALA A 234 12.54 11.73 6.65
CA ALA A 234 13.17 10.41 6.79
C ALA A 234 14.70 10.52 6.87
N ILE A 235 15.32 11.32 5.98
CA ILE A 235 16.77 11.59 6.01
C ILE A 235 17.19 12.18 7.36
N LYS A 236 16.43 13.16 7.90
CA LYS A 236 16.70 13.75 9.21
C LYS A 236 16.58 12.76 10.37
N ARG A 237 15.77 11.70 10.23
CA ARG A 237 15.68 10.59 11.19
C ARG A 237 16.82 9.58 11.06
N GLY A 238 17.73 9.78 10.11
CA GLY A 238 18.88 8.90 9.90
C GLY A 238 18.58 7.73 8.97
N ALA A 239 17.62 7.86 8.05
CA ALA A 239 17.40 6.83 7.05
C ALA A 239 18.64 6.66 6.15
N THR A 240 19.05 5.41 5.94
CA THR A 240 20.27 5.06 5.19
C THR A 240 20.02 4.30 3.90
N ASP A 241 18.80 3.80 3.68
CA ASP A 241 18.42 3.12 2.44
C ASP A 241 17.80 4.09 1.42
N ASN A 242 17.40 3.57 0.27
CA ASN A 242 16.69 4.30 -0.76
C ASN A 242 15.27 4.61 -0.28
N LEU A 243 14.86 5.84 -0.51
CA LEU A 243 13.62 6.39 0.03
C LEU A 243 12.66 6.64 -1.11
N THR A 244 11.58 5.89 -1.18
CA THR A 244 10.50 6.16 -2.12
C THR A 244 9.20 6.28 -1.37
N VAL A 245 8.42 7.31 -1.70
CA VAL A 245 7.06 7.50 -1.17
C VAL A 245 6.12 7.92 -2.30
N VAL A 246 4.91 7.37 -2.26
CA VAL A 246 3.77 7.78 -3.08
C VAL A 246 2.63 8.17 -2.15
N LEU A 247 2.03 9.32 -2.41
CA LEU A 247 0.85 9.81 -1.70
C LEU A 247 -0.31 9.94 -2.67
N VAL A 248 -1.43 9.30 -2.35
CA VAL A 248 -2.69 9.42 -3.11
C VAL A 248 -3.75 10.02 -2.20
N SER A 249 -4.16 11.24 -2.48
CA SER A 249 -5.29 11.89 -1.79
C SER A 249 -6.61 11.58 -2.48
N PHE A 250 -7.65 11.33 -1.68
CA PHE A 250 -9.01 11.06 -2.16
C PHE A 250 -9.90 12.31 -2.17
N HIS A 251 -9.35 13.46 -1.77
CA HIS A 251 -10.05 14.74 -1.69
C HIS A 251 -9.27 15.90 -2.33
N LEU A 252 -10.00 16.89 -2.85
CA LEU A 252 -9.42 18.16 -3.32
C LEU A 252 -9.02 19.06 -2.17
N GLU A 253 -9.81 19.06 -1.10
CA GLU A 253 -9.58 19.85 0.10
C GLU A 253 -8.61 19.13 1.05
N PRO A 254 -7.89 19.88 1.90
CA PRO A 254 -7.02 19.29 2.88
C PRO A 254 -7.82 18.54 3.97
N PRO A 255 -7.21 17.54 4.65
CA PRO A 255 -7.86 16.84 5.74
C PRO A 255 -8.31 17.80 6.84
N LEU A 256 -9.55 17.64 7.31
CA LEU A 256 -10.10 18.50 8.36
C LEU A 256 -9.23 18.43 9.63
N PRO A 257 -9.06 19.52 10.38
CA PRO A 257 -8.43 19.46 11.70
C PRO A 257 -9.21 18.48 12.57
N SER A 258 -8.57 17.38 13.01
CA SER A 258 -9.24 16.48 13.92
C SER A 258 -9.45 17.20 15.25
N ILE A 259 -10.70 17.32 15.69
CA ILE A 259 -11.05 17.66 17.07
C ILE A 259 -10.72 16.41 17.91
N ILE A 260 -9.44 16.05 17.99
CA ILE A 260 -8.99 15.19 19.08
C ILE A 260 -9.13 16.09 20.29
N GLN A 261 -10.17 15.85 21.11
CA GLN A 261 -10.07 16.18 22.52
C GLN A 261 -8.79 15.48 22.98
N ARG A 262 -7.67 16.22 22.99
CA ARG A 262 -6.52 15.82 23.77
C ARG A 262 -7.12 15.68 25.15
N ALA A 263 -7.38 14.46 25.58
CA ALA A 263 -7.47 14.17 26.99
C ALA A 263 -6.18 14.78 27.52
N ARG A 264 -6.31 15.95 28.17
CA ARG A 264 -5.22 16.55 28.89
C ARG A 264 -4.98 15.57 30.02
N PHE A 265 -4.20 14.52 29.75
CA PHE A 265 -3.53 13.81 30.80
C PHE A 265 -2.70 14.90 31.46
N ARG A 266 -3.19 15.42 32.59
CA ARG A 266 -2.35 16.10 33.56
C ARG A 266 -1.26 15.07 33.84
N ARG A 267 -0.08 15.26 33.25
CA ARG A 267 1.13 14.57 33.66
C ARG A 267 1.37 15.03 35.09
N SER A 268 0.72 14.35 36.03
CA SER A 268 0.95 14.49 37.45
C SER A 268 1.99 13.44 37.78
N ILE A 269 3.17 13.89 38.15
CA ILE A 269 4.15 13.05 38.80
C ILE A 269 3.64 12.89 40.23
N SER A 270 3.53 11.65 40.72
CA SER A 270 3.16 11.44 42.12
C SER A 270 4.22 12.02 43.06
N ALA A 271 3.87 12.29 44.31
CA ALA A 271 4.85 12.78 45.28
C ALA A 271 6.04 11.80 45.40
N GLU A 272 5.79 10.49 45.33
CA GLU A 272 6.85 9.47 45.32
C GLU A 272 7.72 9.56 44.06
N GLY A 273 7.12 9.71 42.87
CA GLY A 273 7.85 9.82 41.61
C GLY A 273 8.75 11.05 41.55
N LEU A 274 8.32 12.16 42.16
CA LEU A 274 9.10 13.39 42.23
C LEU A 274 10.27 13.26 43.20
N GLN A 275 10.08 12.49 44.28
CA GLN A 275 11.10 12.23 45.28
C GLN A 275 12.17 11.24 44.76
N SER A 276 11.76 10.22 44.00
CA SER A 276 12.70 9.33 43.30
C SER A 276 13.56 10.09 42.28
N LEU A 277 12.99 11.04 41.54
CA LEU A 277 13.75 11.87 40.60
C LEU A 277 14.73 12.81 41.32
N LYS A 278 14.36 13.38 42.46
CA LYS A 278 15.27 14.18 43.28
C LYS A 278 16.45 13.36 43.79
N CYS A 279 16.20 12.17 44.33
CA CYS A 279 17.28 11.27 44.74
C CYS A 279 18.22 10.87 43.60
N LEU A 280 17.74 10.83 42.36
CA LEU A 280 18.55 10.48 41.19
C LEU A 280 19.43 11.63 40.68
N LEU A 281 19.03 12.87 40.93
CA LEU A 281 19.73 14.09 40.49
C LEU A 281 20.69 14.63 41.55
N GLU A 282 20.49 14.26 42.82
CA GLU A 282 21.34 14.65 43.95
C GLU A 282 22.35 13.54 44.34
N GLY A 283 22.49 12.51 43.50
CA GLY A 283 23.46 11.41 43.63
C GLY A 283 24.70 11.61 42.78
#